data_AF-A0A832FWZ9-F1
#
_entry.id   AF-A0A832FWZ9-F1
#
_cell.length_a   1.000
_cell.length_b   1.000
_cell.length_c   1.000
_cell.angle_alpha   90.00
_cell.angle_beta   90.00
_cell.angle_gamma   90.00
#
_symmetry.space_group_name_H-M   'P 1'
#
loop_
_entity.id
_entity.type
_entity.pdbx_description
1 polymer ?
#
loop_
_entity_poly.entity_id
_entity_poly.type
_entity_poly.pdbx_seq_one_letter_code
_entity_poly.pdbx_strand_id
1 'polypeptide(L)'
;MVTNLPAEAKAKFVKYMEAKTPEEKLRALEEFLATVPKHKGTENLVRWARRRMSELREEMEEKKRKKSGGGGITFFVEKEGAAQILILGLTKVGKSTFLKALTNANADISDVPYTTKFPVIGMLQYEDIQFQIIEAPAVIPEGGGWNTRVVGLAKNSDGLVIMLDASRDVEQDFNLINSFLEDHGLYIVKPRGYVNIERSYSGGIRFVYYGRLLCTEEEVIKLLNTYRIYHGIVKVFGEVDIDVVEKSLFESIIYKPTIVLINKIDLDSSGYSHRKAREFIPPEIPVTSISALKKIGLENIGQLIFKTLDLVRIYTKPPIGKPSVKPLVVKRGTTVIDVAKIIHKDLYEKFAYARIWGSSAKYPGQRVGPYHVLEDRDIVEINMRK
;
A
#
# COMPACT_ATOMS: atom_id res chain seq x y z
N MET A 1 -8.56 -4.76 -22.17
CA MET A 1 -7.98 -5.09 -23.51
C MET A 1 -7.63 -6.55 -23.43
N VAL A 2 -8.48 -7.38 -24.02
CA VAL A 2 -8.43 -8.85 -23.93
C VAL A 2 -7.10 -9.32 -24.50
N THR A 3 -6.23 -9.88 -23.65
CA THR A 3 -4.97 -10.42 -24.12
C THR A 3 -5.25 -11.83 -24.59
N ASN A 4 -5.72 -11.98 -25.83
CA ASN A 4 -5.93 -13.33 -26.40
C ASN A 4 -4.57 -13.98 -26.64
N LEU A 5 -3.99 -14.54 -25.58
CA LEU A 5 -2.69 -15.19 -25.61
C LEU A 5 -2.79 -16.50 -26.37
N PRO A 6 -1.82 -16.81 -27.24
CA PRO A 6 -1.70 -18.13 -27.83
C PRO A 6 -1.70 -19.23 -26.76
N ALA A 7 -2.29 -20.38 -27.06
CA ALA A 7 -2.34 -21.52 -26.14
C ALA A 7 -0.94 -21.93 -25.64
N GLU A 8 0.07 -21.81 -26.51
CA GLU A 8 1.47 -22.03 -26.16
C GLU A 8 1.96 -21.07 -25.07
N ALA A 9 1.69 -19.76 -25.23
CA ALA A 9 2.06 -18.75 -24.25
C ALA A 9 1.35 -18.99 -22.91
N LYS A 10 0.05 -19.35 -22.92
CA LYS A 10 -0.67 -19.73 -21.70
C LYS A 10 -0.02 -20.92 -21.00
N ALA A 11 0.35 -21.97 -21.74
CA ALA A 11 1.02 -23.14 -21.18
C ALA A 11 2.38 -22.80 -20.54
N LYS A 12 3.19 -21.94 -21.18
CA LYS A 12 4.46 -21.46 -20.60
C LYS A 12 4.23 -20.63 -19.33
N PHE A 13 3.20 -19.79 -19.32
CA PHE A 13 2.83 -19.02 -18.14
C PHE A 13 2.41 -19.91 -16.97
N VAL A 14 1.68 -21.00 -17.24
CA VAL A 14 1.33 -21.98 -16.20
C VAL A 14 2.58 -22.58 -15.54
N LYS A 15 3.62 -22.89 -16.32
CA LYS A 15 4.90 -23.33 -15.74
C LYS A 15 5.50 -22.30 -14.79
N TYR A 16 5.41 -21.01 -15.12
CA TYR A 16 5.86 -19.94 -14.22
C TYR A 16 5.06 -19.92 -12.92
N MET A 17 3.75 -20.14 -12.98
CA MET A 17 2.90 -20.16 -11.79
C MET A 17 3.13 -21.39 -10.90
N GLU A 18 3.47 -22.55 -11.49
CA GLU A 18 3.77 -23.79 -10.78
C GLU A 18 5.20 -23.82 -10.21
N ALA A 19 6.12 -23.05 -10.80
CA ALA A 19 7.51 -22.97 -10.40
C ALA A 19 7.67 -22.50 -8.94
N LYS A 20 8.54 -23.17 -8.19
CA LYS A 20 8.74 -22.90 -6.76
C LYS A 20 9.98 -22.05 -6.52
N THR A 21 11.02 -22.22 -7.33
CA THR A 21 12.29 -21.51 -7.17
C THR A 21 12.37 -20.27 -8.06
N PRO A 22 13.11 -19.22 -7.67
CA PRO A 22 13.37 -18.06 -8.53
C PRO A 22 13.99 -18.44 -9.87
N GLU A 23 14.86 -19.45 -9.89
CA GLU A 23 15.53 -19.98 -11.09
C GLU A 23 14.53 -20.60 -12.07
N GLU A 24 13.64 -21.46 -11.57
CA GLU A 24 12.58 -22.08 -12.38
C GLU A 24 11.62 -21.01 -12.92
N LYS A 25 11.27 -20.02 -12.08
CA LYS A 25 10.42 -18.90 -12.48
C LYS A 25 11.05 -18.06 -13.57
N LEU A 26 12.35 -17.77 -13.46
CA LEU A 26 13.08 -16.99 -14.46
C LEU A 26 13.08 -17.71 -15.81
N ARG A 27 13.43 -19.00 -15.83
CA ARG A 27 13.43 -19.81 -17.07
C ARG A 27 12.03 -19.89 -17.68
N ALA A 28 11.00 -20.11 -16.86
CA ALA A 28 9.63 -20.17 -17.34
C ALA A 28 9.15 -18.84 -17.94
N LEU A 29 9.58 -17.70 -17.37
CA LEU A 29 9.29 -16.37 -17.92
C LEU A 29 10.03 -16.09 -19.23
N GLU A 30 11.26 -16.55 -19.37
CA GLU A 30 12.02 -16.45 -20.63
C GLU A 30 11.34 -17.26 -21.73
N GLU A 31 10.96 -18.51 -21.45
CA GLU A 31 10.17 -19.34 -22.37
C GLU A 31 8.82 -18.68 -22.71
N PHE A 32 8.14 -18.11 -21.72
CA PHE A 32 6.87 -17.41 -21.93
C PHE A 32 7.04 -16.21 -22.87
N LEU A 33 7.97 -15.30 -22.58
CA LEU A 33 8.21 -14.10 -23.38
C LEU A 33 8.59 -14.40 -24.83
N ALA A 34 9.25 -15.53 -25.09
CA ALA A 34 9.57 -15.96 -26.45
C ALA A 34 8.31 -16.28 -27.28
N THR A 35 7.23 -16.72 -26.61
CA THR A 35 5.97 -17.15 -27.23
C THR A 35 4.88 -16.07 -27.26
N VAL A 36 5.07 -14.96 -26.55
CA VAL A 36 4.08 -13.86 -26.50
C VAL A 36 4.19 -12.99 -27.76
N PRO A 37 3.10 -12.79 -28.52
CA PRO A 37 3.08 -11.86 -29.66
C PRO A 37 3.47 -10.45 -29.21
N LYS A 38 4.22 -9.69 -30.02
CA LYS A 38 4.66 -8.32 -29.67
C LYS A 38 3.82 -7.31 -30.43
N HIS A 39 2.62 -7.02 -29.92
CA HIS A 39 1.71 -6.02 -30.48
C HIS A 39 1.07 -5.20 -29.36
N LYS A 40 0.32 -4.15 -29.69
CA LYS A 40 -0.27 -3.22 -28.71
C LYS A 40 -1.07 -3.91 -27.59
N GLY A 41 -1.80 -5.00 -27.91
CA GLY A 41 -2.58 -5.75 -26.93
C GLY A 41 -1.79 -6.56 -25.88
N THR A 42 -0.50 -6.81 -26.09
CA THR A 42 0.36 -7.63 -25.19
C THR A 42 1.48 -6.80 -24.56
N GLU A 43 1.53 -5.50 -24.84
CA GLU A 43 2.62 -4.62 -24.43
C GLU A 43 2.78 -4.60 -22.90
N ASN A 44 1.68 -4.45 -22.17
CA ASN A 44 1.68 -4.45 -20.70
C ASN A 44 2.20 -5.78 -20.13
N LEU A 45 1.78 -6.90 -20.72
CA LEU A 45 2.22 -8.24 -20.30
C LEU A 45 3.71 -8.48 -20.58
N VAL A 46 4.21 -8.01 -21.71
CA VAL A 46 5.64 -8.08 -22.04
C VAL A 46 6.46 -7.21 -21.08
N ARG A 47 5.99 -6.00 -20.78
CA ARG A 47 6.61 -5.12 -19.78
C ARG A 47 6.64 -5.79 -18.39
N TRP A 48 5.51 -6.32 -17.95
CA TRP A 48 5.39 -7.08 -16.70
C TRP A 48 6.38 -8.23 -16.64
N ALA A 49 6.45 -9.08 -17.67
CA ALA A 49 7.32 -10.25 -17.67
C ALA A 49 8.81 -9.86 -17.66
N ARG A 50 9.21 -8.86 -18.44
CA ARG A 50 10.59 -8.32 -18.42
C ARG A 50 10.98 -7.79 -17.05
N ARG A 51 10.07 -7.03 -16.44
CA ARG A 51 10.24 -6.47 -15.10
C ARG A 51 10.36 -7.57 -14.05
N ARG A 52 9.47 -8.56 -14.10
CA ARG A 52 9.50 -9.71 -13.18
C ARG A 52 10.78 -10.53 -13.30
N MET A 53 11.32 -10.72 -14.50
CA MET A 53 12.63 -11.36 -14.69
C MET A 53 13.76 -10.55 -14.04
N SER A 54 13.73 -9.22 -14.14
CA SER A 54 14.70 -8.35 -13.46
C SER A 54 14.65 -8.50 -11.94
N GLU A 55 13.44 -8.48 -11.36
CA GLU A 55 13.24 -8.69 -9.92
C GLU A 55 13.76 -10.05 -9.45
N LEU A 56 13.49 -11.13 -10.21
CA LEU A 56 13.96 -12.47 -9.89
C LEU A 56 15.49 -12.57 -9.94
N ARG A 57 16.12 -11.93 -10.92
CA ARG A 57 17.59 -11.87 -11.02
C ARG A 57 18.20 -11.14 -9.82
N GLU A 58 17.62 -10.01 -9.41
CA GLU A 58 18.08 -9.27 -8.21
C GLU A 58 17.88 -10.09 -6.93
N GLU A 59 16.73 -10.76 -6.77
CA GLU A 59 16.47 -11.65 -5.62
C GLU A 59 17.50 -12.79 -5.53
N MET A 60 17.86 -13.38 -6.67
CA MET A 60 18.88 -14.43 -6.75
C MET A 60 20.28 -13.92 -6.38
N GLU A 61 20.65 -12.71 -6.84
CA GLU A 61 21.91 -12.07 -6.47
C GLU A 61 21.99 -11.77 -4.97
N GLU A 62 20.91 -11.26 -4.37
CA GLU A 62 20.84 -11.00 -2.92
C GLU A 62 20.94 -12.29 -2.11
N LYS A 63 20.26 -13.37 -2.53
CA LYS A 63 20.38 -14.70 -1.90
C LYS A 63 21.80 -15.26 -1.97
N LYS A 64 22.50 -15.07 -3.10
CA LYS A 64 23.92 -15.47 -3.24
C LYS A 64 24.82 -14.68 -2.29
N ARG A 65 24.62 -13.36 -2.17
CA ARG A 65 25.36 -12.49 -1.24
C ARG A 65 25.16 -12.86 0.23
N LYS A 66 23.93 -13.22 0.62
CA LYS A 66 23.61 -13.69 1.99
C LYS A 66 24.27 -15.04 2.33
N LYS A 67 24.39 -15.94 1.36
CA LYS A 67 25.06 -17.25 1.56
C LYS A 67 26.58 -17.14 1.69
N SER A 68 27.21 -16.10 1.14
CA SER A 68 28.66 -15.88 1.21
C SER A 68 29.11 -15.13 2.48
N GLY A 69 28.35 -15.19 3.58
CA GLY A 69 28.73 -14.59 4.87
C GLY A 69 28.67 -13.05 4.92
N GLY A 70 28.32 -12.37 3.83
CA GLY A 70 28.01 -10.96 3.85
C GLY A 70 26.63 -10.77 4.48
N GLY A 71 26.58 -10.31 5.73
CA GLY A 71 25.34 -9.91 6.38
C GLY A 71 24.57 -8.96 5.47
N GLY A 72 23.55 -9.47 4.77
CA GLY A 72 22.77 -8.69 3.84
C GLY A 72 21.96 -7.67 4.63
N ILE A 73 22.32 -6.39 4.52
CA ILE A 73 21.64 -5.31 5.23
C ILE A 73 20.18 -5.28 4.79
N THR A 74 19.25 -5.51 5.71
CA THR A 74 17.81 -5.56 5.44
C THR A 74 17.26 -4.14 5.32
N PHE A 75 16.77 -3.75 4.14
CA PHE A 75 15.98 -2.53 3.90
C PHE A 75 14.56 -2.61 4.50
N PHE A 76 14.34 -3.52 5.45
CA PHE A 76 13.07 -3.67 6.13
C PHE A 76 13.00 -2.67 7.27
N VAL A 77 11.99 -1.81 7.23
CA VAL A 77 11.71 -0.84 8.30
C VAL A 77 10.52 -1.35 9.08
N GLU A 78 10.72 -1.65 10.36
CA GLU A 78 9.65 -2.04 11.26
C GLU A 78 8.65 -0.90 11.41
N LYS A 79 7.37 -1.26 11.46
CA LYS A 79 6.29 -0.27 11.59
C LYS A 79 6.29 0.28 13.01
N GLU A 80 6.39 1.60 13.11
CA GLU A 80 6.27 2.32 14.37
C GLU A 80 5.17 3.38 14.29
N GLY A 81 4.64 3.74 15.47
CA GLY A 81 3.57 4.72 15.59
C GLY A 81 2.22 4.23 15.03
N ALA A 82 1.40 5.18 14.61
CA ALA A 82 0.05 4.98 14.14
C ALA A 82 -0.04 4.43 12.71
N ALA A 83 0.91 4.81 11.86
CA ALA A 83 1.02 4.37 10.47
C ALA A 83 2.39 4.74 9.89
N GLN A 84 2.84 3.95 8.92
CA GLN A 84 4.07 4.19 8.15
C GLN A 84 3.74 4.83 6.80
N ILE A 85 4.32 5.99 6.49
CA ILE A 85 4.08 6.76 5.25
C ILE A 85 5.36 6.85 4.45
N LEU A 86 5.33 6.46 3.18
CA LEU A 86 6.50 6.57 2.30
C LEU A 86 6.42 7.82 1.42
N ILE A 87 7.46 8.63 1.43
CA ILE A 87 7.63 9.76 0.51
C ILE A 87 8.31 9.29 -0.77
N LEU A 88 7.62 9.48 -1.89
CA LEU A 88 8.08 9.25 -3.25
C LEU A 88 8.22 10.57 -3.98
N GLY A 89 9.22 10.68 -4.84
CA GLY A 89 9.44 11.88 -5.65
C GLY A 89 10.79 11.80 -6.34
N LEU A 90 10.96 12.57 -7.42
CA LEU A 90 12.21 12.58 -8.18
C LEU A 90 13.40 13.13 -7.37
N THR A 91 14.57 13.20 -7.99
CA THR A 91 15.72 13.87 -7.37
C THR A 91 15.45 15.38 -7.26
N LYS A 92 15.95 15.97 -6.16
CA LYS A 92 15.93 17.42 -5.90
C LYS A 92 14.54 18.09 -5.76
N VAL A 93 13.44 17.34 -5.65
CA VAL A 93 12.10 17.91 -5.31
C VAL A 93 12.01 18.37 -3.85
N GLY A 94 12.94 17.96 -2.98
CA GLY A 94 13.08 18.48 -1.61
C GLY A 94 12.60 17.53 -0.49
N LYS A 95 12.55 16.22 -0.76
CA LYS A 95 12.05 15.19 0.16
C LYS A 95 12.72 15.25 1.53
N SER A 96 14.05 15.31 1.57
CA SER A 96 14.81 15.40 2.83
C SER A 96 14.57 16.70 3.58
N THR A 97 14.41 17.82 2.87
CA THR A 97 14.05 19.11 3.49
C THR A 97 12.65 19.03 4.09
N PHE A 98 11.71 18.42 3.38
CA PHE A 98 10.35 18.21 3.87
C PHE A 98 10.33 17.30 5.11
N LEU A 99 11.02 16.16 5.08
CA LEU A 99 11.12 15.25 6.22
C LEU A 99 11.67 15.98 7.45
N LYS A 100 12.80 16.68 7.31
CA LYS A 100 13.41 17.46 8.41
C LYS A 100 12.54 18.61 8.92
N ALA A 101 11.73 19.22 8.05
CA ALA A 101 10.84 20.31 8.44
C ALA A 101 9.58 19.79 9.15
N LEU A 102 9.15 18.57 8.81
CA LEU A 102 7.94 17.92 9.31
C LEU A 102 8.18 17.18 10.63
N THR A 103 9.39 16.65 10.83
CA THR A 103 9.77 15.94 12.04
C THR A 103 10.49 16.88 13.00
N ASN A 104 10.16 16.84 14.29
CA ASN A 104 10.89 17.62 15.28
C ASN A 104 12.33 17.09 15.31
N ALA A 105 13.29 17.93 14.90
CA ALA A 105 14.65 17.58 14.49
C ALA A 105 15.59 16.98 15.57
N ASN A 106 15.04 16.36 16.63
CA ASN A 106 15.77 15.59 17.64
C ASN A 106 15.48 14.07 17.57
N ALA A 107 14.54 13.62 16.72
CA ALA A 107 14.34 12.19 16.50
C ALA A 107 15.51 11.67 15.65
N ASP A 108 16.26 10.69 16.18
CA ASP A 108 17.45 10.07 15.62
C ASP A 108 17.47 10.01 14.08
N ILE A 109 17.90 11.11 13.46
CA ILE A 109 18.35 11.08 12.08
C ILE A 109 19.63 10.26 12.18
N SER A 110 19.65 9.05 11.63
CA SER A 110 20.93 8.34 11.53
C SER A 110 21.86 9.20 10.66
N ASP A 111 22.81 9.85 11.33
CA ASP A 111 23.75 10.76 10.70
C ASP A 111 24.72 9.96 9.85
N VAL A 112 24.35 9.73 8.59
CA VAL A 112 25.32 9.37 7.56
C VAL A 112 25.23 10.40 6.45
N PRO A 113 26.06 11.45 6.49
CA PRO A 113 26.10 12.44 5.42
C PRO A 113 26.54 11.76 4.11
N TYR A 114 25.88 12.13 3.01
CA TYR A 114 26.26 11.82 1.63
C TYR A 114 26.14 10.38 1.13
N THR A 115 25.26 9.53 1.69
CA THR A 115 24.94 8.25 1.01
C THR A 115 23.43 7.96 0.94
N THR A 116 22.84 8.09 -0.26
CA THR A 116 21.48 7.60 -0.62
C THR A 116 21.47 6.07 -0.76
N LYS A 117 22.03 5.37 0.23
CA LYS A 117 22.02 3.91 0.28
C LYS A 117 20.94 3.36 1.20
N PHE A 118 20.27 4.17 2.03
CA PHE A 118 19.27 3.68 2.99
C PHE A 118 18.08 4.64 3.11
N PRO A 119 16.87 4.13 3.44
CA PRO A 119 15.72 4.99 3.73
C PRO A 119 15.99 5.81 4.99
N VAL A 120 15.58 7.09 4.97
CA VAL A 120 15.65 7.97 6.14
C VAL A 120 14.29 7.96 6.83
N ILE A 121 14.28 7.78 8.14
CA ILE A 121 13.05 7.66 8.94
C ILE A 121 12.93 8.91 9.80
N GLY A 122 11.71 9.41 10.00
CA GLY A 122 11.45 10.41 11.02
C GLY A 122 10.00 10.37 11.50
N MET A 123 9.79 10.83 12.74
CA MET A 123 8.50 10.76 13.41
C MET A 123 7.76 12.10 13.36
N LEU A 124 6.58 12.12 12.74
CA LEU A 124 5.67 13.26 12.74
C LEU A 124 4.71 13.13 13.91
N GLN A 125 4.76 14.08 14.85
CA GLN A 125 3.76 14.20 15.90
C GLN A 125 2.45 14.75 15.33
N TYR A 126 1.33 14.10 15.61
CA TYR A 126 -0.01 14.59 15.30
C TYR A 126 -0.93 14.35 16.49
N GLU A 127 -1.32 15.43 17.17
CA GLU A 127 -2.06 15.38 18.44
C GLU A 127 -1.36 14.42 19.44
N ASP A 128 -2.03 13.33 19.81
CA ASP A 128 -1.59 12.32 20.78
C ASP A 128 -0.99 11.05 20.14
N ILE A 129 -0.76 11.07 18.82
CA ILE A 129 -0.16 9.97 18.06
C ILE A 129 1.03 10.42 17.23
N GLN A 130 1.77 9.46 16.67
CA GLN A 130 2.91 9.71 15.80
C GLN A 130 2.79 8.91 14.50
N PHE A 131 3.14 9.53 13.38
CA PHE A 131 3.29 8.84 12.10
C PHE A 131 4.77 8.63 11.79
N GLN A 132 5.13 7.43 11.36
CA GLN A 132 6.47 7.11 10.89
C GLN A 132 6.58 7.51 9.42
N ILE A 133 7.35 8.55 9.13
CA ILE A 133 7.56 9.06 7.78
C ILE A 133 8.90 8.50 7.27
N ILE A 134 8.86 7.87 6.10
CA ILE A 134 10.02 7.26 5.46
C ILE A 134 10.30 8.01 4.17
N GLU A 135 11.51 8.53 4.02
CA GLU A 135 12.02 9.00 2.75
C GLU A 135 12.69 7.83 2.01
N ALA A 136 12.17 7.51 0.83
CA ALA A 136 12.84 6.59 -0.09
C ALA A 136 14.13 7.24 -0.66
N PRO A 137 15.22 6.47 -0.85
CA PRO A 137 16.39 6.94 -1.58
C PRO A 137 16.01 7.54 -2.94
N ALA A 138 16.69 8.62 -3.35
CA ALA A 138 16.37 9.30 -4.60
C ALA A 138 16.65 8.41 -5.82
N VAL A 139 15.69 8.35 -6.74
CA VAL A 139 15.76 7.49 -7.91
C VAL A 139 16.60 8.14 -9.00
N ILE A 140 17.54 7.38 -9.57
CA ILE A 140 18.38 7.80 -10.68
C ILE A 140 17.82 7.20 -11.97
N PRO A 141 17.39 8.03 -12.95
CA PRO A 141 16.85 7.54 -14.23
C PRO A 141 17.89 6.82 -15.11
N GLU A 142 19.17 7.12 -14.95
CA GLU A 142 20.25 6.59 -15.83
C GLU A 142 20.99 5.44 -15.15
N GLY A 143 20.57 4.20 -15.42
CA GLY A 143 21.36 3.00 -15.13
C GLY A 143 20.65 1.82 -14.44
N GLY A 144 19.38 1.93 -14.06
CA GLY A 144 18.70 0.78 -13.41
C GLY A 144 17.32 1.01 -12.80
N GLY A 145 16.59 2.04 -13.20
CA GLY A 145 15.20 2.27 -12.75
C GLY A 145 15.04 2.55 -11.25
N TRP A 146 13.81 2.85 -10.86
CA TRP A 146 13.39 2.80 -9.46
C TRP A 146 13.60 1.37 -8.93
N ASN A 147 14.46 1.22 -7.93
CA ASN A 147 14.92 -0.09 -7.44
C ASN A 147 13.77 -0.89 -6.77
N THR A 148 13.78 -2.22 -6.92
CA THR A 148 12.92 -3.19 -6.20
C THR A 148 12.77 -2.89 -4.70
N ARG A 149 13.78 -2.29 -4.08
CA ARG A 149 13.77 -1.83 -2.68
C ARG A 149 12.72 -0.77 -2.39
N VAL A 150 12.51 0.19 -3.28
CA VAL A 150 11.47 1.23 -3.12
C VAL A 150 10.08 0.60 -3.22
N VAL A 151 9.91 -0.38 -4.11
CA VAL A 151 8.67 -1.17 -4.22
C VAL A 151 8.41 -1.93 -2.92
N GLY A 152 9.44 -2.54 -2.33
CA GLY A 152 9.34 -3.22 -1.03
C GLY A 152 8.85 -2.28 0.07
N LEU A 153 9.45 -1.08 0.17
CA LEU A 153 9.00 -0.05 1.13
C LEU A 153 7.55 0.39 0.86
N ALA A 154 7.19 0.63 -0.40
CA ALA A 154 5.85 1.06 -0.77
C ALA A 154 4.79 -0.02 -0.49
N LYS A 155 5.13 -1.30 -0.69
CA LYS A 155 4.26 -2.43 -0.35
C LYS A 155 4.06 -2.56 1.17
N ASN A 156 5.09 -2.27 1.96
CA ASN A 156 5.03 -2.37 3.42
C ASN A 156 4.38 -1.15 4.10
N SER A 157 4.48 0.05 3.51
CA SER A 157 3.91 1.27 4.08
C SER A 157 2.37 1.22 4.14
N ASP A 158 1.76 2.02 5.00
CA ASP A 158 0.29 2.14 5.11
C ASP A 158 -0.29 3.16 4.12
N GLY A 159 0.52 4.14 3.71
CA GLY A 159 0.17 5.13 2.70
C GLY A 159 1.39 5.70 1.97
N LEU A 160 1.12 6.53 0.96
CA LEU A 160 2.12 7.18 0.12
C LEU A 160 1.94 8.70 0.15
N VAL A 161 3.07 9.41 0.07
CA VAL A 161 3.13 10.83 -0.26
C VAL A 161 3.91 10.95 -1.56
N ILE A 162 3.26 11.39 -2.63
CA ILE A 162 3.92 11.72 -3.89
C ILE A 162 4.27 13.20 -3.87
N MET A 163 5.55 13.51 -3.94
CA MET A 163 6.04 14.88 -3.91
C MET A 163 6.48 15.32 -5.30
N LEU A 164 5.92 16.44 -5.75
CA LEU A 164 6.17 17.10 -7.03
C LEU A 164 6.86 18.45 -6.80
N ASP A 165 7.60 18.93 -7.80
CA ASP A 165 8.32 20.20 -7.75
C ASP A 165 7.53 21.28 -8.52
N ALA A 166 7.10 22.35 -7.86
CA ALA A 166 6.34 23.43 -8.48
C ALA A 166 7.11 24.18 -9.57
N SER A 167 8.45 24.10 -9.58
CA SER A 167 9.28 24.74 -10.60
C SER A 167 9.52 23.86 -11.84
N ARG A 168 8.86 22.70 -11.95
CA ARG A 168 9.01 21.72 -13.04
C ARG A 168 7.65 21.36 -13.63
N ASP A 169 7.67 20.50 -14.64
CA ASP A 169 6.44 19.90 -15.15
C ASP A 169 5.90 18.84 -14.17
N VAL A 170 4.96 19.26 -13.32
CA VAL A 170 4.29 18.40 -12.34
C VAL A 170 3.54 17.22 -12.98
N GLU A 171 3.07 17.36 -14.21
CA GLU A 171 2.34 16.31 -14.93
C GLU A 171 3.28 15.20 -15.38
N GLN A 172 4.40 15.58 -15.98
CA GLN A 172 5.43 14.63 -16.40
C GLN A 172 6.00 13.87 -15.19
N ASP A 173 6.33 14.59 -14.11
CA ASP A 173 6.88 14.01 -12.89
C ASP A 173 5.87 13.04 -12.22
N PHE A 174 4.59 13.42 -12.15
CA PHE A 174 3.54 12.56 -11.61
C PHE A 174 3.33 11.32 -12.46
N ASN A 175 3.22 11.46 -13.79
CA ASN A 175 3.00 10.34 -14.71
C ASN A 175 4.15 9.33 -14.64
N LEU A 176 5.38 9.79 -14.47
CA LEU A 176 6.54 8.90 -14.28
C LEU A 176 6.43 8.08 -12.99
N ILE A 177 6.02 8.72 -11.88
CA ILE A 177 5.85 8.05 -10.58
C ILE A 177 4.64 7.10 -10.62
N ASN A 178 3.51 7.53 -11.16
CA ASN A 178 2.29 6.72 -11.25
C ASN A 178 2.52 5.49 -12.13
N SER A 179 3.12 5.66 -13.32
CA SER A 179 3.44 4.55 -14.21
C SER A 179 4.37 3.54 -13.54
N PHE A 180 5.37 4.02 -12.79
CA PHE A 180 6.23 3.14 -12.01
C PHE A 180 5.46 2.34 -10.94
N LEU A 181 4.56 2.97 -10.19
CA LEU A 181 3.75 2.30 -9.17
C LEU A 181 2.82 1.25 -9.81
N GLU A 182 2.09 1.65 -10.85
CA GLU A 182 1.15 0.78 -11.58
C GLU A 182 1.87 -0.42 -12.17
N ASP A 183 3.03 -0.18 -12.81
CA ASP A 183 3.86 -1.26 -13.32
C ASP A 183 4.06 -2.30 -12.20
N HIS A 184 4.40 -1.89 -10.97
CA HIS A 184 4.69 -2.81 -9.86
C HIS A 184 3.45 -3.31 -9.08
N GLY A 185 2.25 -3.11 -9.62
CA GLY A 185 0.98 -3.52 -9.02
C GLY A 185 0.55 -2.66 -7.83
N LEU A 186 1.12 -1.46 -7.69
CA LEU A 186 0.74 -0.49 -6.67
C LEU A 186 -0.18 0.56 -7.30
N TYR A 187 -1.37 0.71 -6.74
CA TYR A 187 -2.38 1.62 -7.25
C TYR A 187 -2.68 2.71 -6.22
N ILE A 188 -2.69 3.96 -6.66
CA ILE A 188 -2.95 5.15 -5.83
C ILE A 188 -4.43 5.56 -5.79
N VAL A 189 -5.23 5.00 -6.70
CA VAL A 189 -6.70 5.08 -6.71
C VAL A 189 -7.25 3.72 -6.34
N LYS A 190 -8.31 3.71 -5.52
CA LYS A 190 -8.96 2.46 -5.12
C LYS A 190 -9.57 1.82 -6.38
N PRO A 191 -9.15 0.60 -6.76
CA PRO A 191 -9.74 -0.06 -7.91
C PRO A 191 -11.23 -0.32 -7.64
N ARG A 192 -12.06 -0.19 -8.69
CA ARG A 192 -13.52 -0.45 -8.59
C ARG A 192 -13.82 -1.85 -8.06
N GLY A 193 -12.95 -2.80 -8.38
CA GLY A 193 -12.91 -4.11 -7.77
C GLY A 193 -11.61 -4.83 -8.05
N TYR A 194 -11.37 -5.90 -7.30
CA TYR A 194 -10.22 -6.79 -7.47
C TYR A 194 -10.58 -8.19 -7.00
N VAL A 195 -9.77 -9.16 -7.40
CA VAL A 195 -9.96 -10.56 -7.04
C VAL A 195 -8.75 -11.08 -6.29
N ASN A 196 -8.98 -11.76 -5.19
CA ASN A 196 -7.95 -12.57 -4.54
C ASN A 196 -8.25 -14.06 -4.80
N ILE A 197 -7.31 -14.75 -5.46
CA ILE A 197 -7.45 -16.15 -5.86
C ILE A 197 -6.55 -17.00 -4.97
N GLU A 198 -7.15 -17.67 -3.99
CA GLU A 198 -6.48 -18.58 -3.07
C GLU A 198 -6.58 -20.00 -3.60
N ARG A 199 -5.50 -20.52 -4.20
CA ARG A 199 -5.48 -21.87 -4.77
C ARG A 199 -5.53 -22.94 -3.69
N SER A 200 -6.21 -24.03 -3.99
CA SER A 200 -6.29 -25.21 -3.12
C SER A 200 -5.99 -26.48 -3.90
N TYR A 201 -5.75 -27.59 -3.19
CA TYR A 201 -5.44 -28.88 -3.83
C TYR A 201 -6.69 -29.62 -4.34
N SER A 202 -7.86 -29.32 -3.79
CA SER A 202 -9.12 -30.03 -4.12
C SER A 202 -10.34 -29.18 -3.74
N GLY A 203 -11.53 -29.59 -4.20
CA GLY A 203 -12.81 -28.98 -3.77
C GLY A 203 -13.41 -27.95 -4.72
N GLY A 204 -12.94 -27.89 -5.97
CA GLY A 204 -13.48 -27.00 -7.01
C GLY A 204 -13.17 -25.52 -6.77
N ILE A 205 -13.71 -24.66 -7.64
CA ILE A 205 -13.66 -23.21 -7.48
C ILE A 205 -14.87 -22.78 -6.65
N ARG A 206 -14.62 -22.07 -5.56
CA ARG A 206 -15.65 -21.46 -4.70
C ARG A 206 -15.54 -19.95 -4.75
N PHE A 207 -16.66 -19.26 -4.82
CA PHE A 207 -16.69 -17.80 -4.80
C PHE A 207 -17.07 -17.25 -3.42
N VAL A 208 -16.44 -16.16 -3.02
CA VAL A 208 -16.81 -15.39 -1.84
C VAL A 208 -16.96 -13.93 -2.26
N TYR A 209 -18.13 -13.36 -2.05
CA TYR A 209 -18.47 -12.03 -2.54
C TYR A 209 -18.43 -10.98 -1.43
N TYR A 210 -17.61 -9.96 -1.65
CA TYR A 210 -17.56 -8.69 -0.92
C TYR A 210 -17.87 -7.53 -1.88
N GLY A 211 -18.70 -7.81 -2.89
CA GLY A 211 -18.95 -6.95 -4.04
C GLY A 211 -19.82 -7.66 -5.07
N ARG A 212 -19.72 -7.23 -6.33
CA ARG A 212 -20.51 -7.73 -7.44
C ARG A 212 -19.61 -8.23 -8.57
N LEU A 213 -19.86 -9.44 -9.04
CA LEU A 213 -19.30 -9.96 -10.28
C LEU A 213 -20.17 -9.51 -11.44
N LEU A 214 -19.58 -8.79 -12.39
CA LEU A 214 -20.23 -8.27 -13.60
C LEU A 214 -20.22 -9.30 -14.74
N CYS A 215 -19.46 -10.39 -14.59
CA CYS A 215 -19.45 -11.57 -15.44
C CYS A 215 -20.07 -12.79 -14.72
N THR A 216 -20.23 -13.89 -15.43
CA THR A 216 -20.76 -15.14 -14.85
C THR A 216 -19.67 -15.96 -14.16
N GLU A 217 -20.03 -16.72 -13.13
CA GLU A 217 -19.11 -17.68 -12.50
C GLU A 217 -18.53 -18.67 -13.52
N GLU A 218 -19.33 -19.11 -14.49
CA GLU A 218 -18.88 -20.01 -15.55
C GLU A 218 -17.78 -19.42 -16.42
N GLU A 219 -17.88 -18.13 -16.79
CA GLU A 219 -16.82 -17.44 -17.55
C GLU A 219 -15.54 -17.36 -16.74
N VAL A 220 -15.64 -17.06 -15.44
CA VAL A 220 -14.48 -17.04 -14.55
C VAL A 220 -13.86 -18.42 -14.41
N ILE A 221 -14.67 -19.47 -14.19
CA ILE A 221 -14.19 -20.85 -14.12
C ILE A 221 -13.51 -21.27 -15.42
N LYS A 222 -14.12 -20.96 -16.58
CA LYS A 222 -13.53 -21.23 -17.91
C LYS A 222 -12.17 -20.54 -18.04
N LEU A 223 -12.08 -19.26 -17.68
CA LEU A 223 -10.83 -18.51 -17.69
C LEU A 223 -9.78 -19.17 -16.79
N LEU A 224 -10.10 -19.45 -15.52
CA LEU A 224 -9.20 -20.08 -14.56
C LEU A 224 -8.72 -21.46 -15.01
N ASN A 225 -9.60 -22.25 -15.63
CA ASN A 225 -9.26 -23.55 -16.21
C ASN A 225 -8.25 -23.41 -17.36
N THR A 226 -8.31 -22.35 -18.17
CA THR A 226 -7.28 -22.11 -19.22
C THR A 226 -5.89 -21.88 -18.63
N TYR A 227 -5.83 -21.46 -17.36
CA TYR A 227 -4.62 -21.29 -16.56
C TYR A 227 -4.33 -22.49 -15.62
N ARG A 228 -5.01 -23.62 -15.83
CA ARG A 228 -4.94 -24.85 -15.00
C ARG A 228 -5.26 -24.64 -13.52
N ILE A 229 -6.07 -23.65 -13.20
CA ILE A 229 -6.55 -23.41 -11.83
C ILE A 229 -7.94 -24.05 -11.72
N TYR A 230 -7.99 -25.25 -11.16
CA TYR A 230 -9.23 -26.03 -11.01
C TYR A 230 -9.84 -25.96 -9.62
N HIS A 231 -9.04 -25.58 -8.62
CA HIS A 231 -9.40 -25.65 -7.21
C HIS A 231 -8.93 -24.41 -6.46
N GLY A 232 -9.82 -23.77 -5.71
CA GLY A 232 -9.48 -22.54 -4.98
C GLY A 232 -10.69 -21.72 -4.53
N ILE A 233 -10.41 -20.65 -3.80
CA ILE A 233 -11.38 -19.66 -3.36
C ILE A 233 -11.11 -18.36 -4.13
N VAL A 234 -12.12 -17.89 -4.84
CA VAL A 234 -12.12 -16.62 -5.57
C VAL A 234 -12.88 -15.60 -4.73
N LYS A 235 -12.13 -14.73 -4.05
CA LYS A 235 -12.70 -13.64 -3.24
C LYS A 235 -12.85 -12.41 -4.12
N VAL A 236 -14.09 -12.00 -4.38
CA VAL A 236 -14.44 -10.88 -5.24
C VAL A 236 -14.71 -9.66 -4.37
N PHE A 237 -13.96 -8.57 -4.58
CA PHE A 237 -14.13 -7.32 -3.84
C PHE A 237 -14.55 -6.22 -4.82
N GLY A 238 -15.60 -5.46 -4.49
CA GLY A 238 -16.10 -4.40 -5.37
C GLY A 238 -16.72 -4.92 -6.68
N GLU A 239 -16.71 -4.10 -7.73
CA GLU A 239 -17.22 -4.46 -9.05
C GLU A 239 -16.11 -5.07 -9.91
N VAL A 240 -16.30 -6.32 -10.31
CA VAL A 240 -15.29 -7.11 -11.02
C VAL A 240 -15.87 -7.66 -12.31
N ASP A 241 -15.26 -7.33 -13.44
CA ASP A 241 -15.49 -7.98 -14.73
C ASP A 241 -14.45 -9.06 -15.03
N ILE A 242 -14.57 -9.73 -16.18
CA ILE A 242 -13.66 -10.80 -16.57
C ILE A 242 -12.21 -10.30 -16.81
N ASP A 243 -12.05 -9.06 -17.27
CA ASP A 243 -10.74 -8.44 -17.51
C ASP A 243 -9.99 -8.22 -16.17
N VAL A 244 -10.69 -7.81 -15.11
CA VAL A 244 -10.12 -7.66 -13.75
C VAL A 244 -9.71 -9.01 -13.17
N VAL A 245 -10.50 -10.05 -13.39
CA VAL A 245 -10.16 -11.43 -12.98
C VAL A 245 -8.87 -11.88 -13.67
N GLU A 246 -8.78 -11.70 -15.00
CA GLU A 246 -7.60 -12.05 -15.78
C GLU A 246 -6.36 -11.29 -15.29
N LYS A 247 -6.45 -9.97 -15.09
CA LYS A 247 -5.36 -9.16 -14.54
C LYS A 247 -4.89 -9.64 -13.16
N SER A 248 -5.82 -10.03 -12.30
CA SER A 248 -5.52 -10.51 -10.94
C SER A 248 -4.74 -11.84 -10.92
N LEU A 249 -4.64 -12.57 -12.04
CA LEU A 249 -3.77 -13.74 -12.18
C LEU A 249 -2.30 -13.38 -12.35
N PHE A 250 -2.02 -12.22 -12.95
CA PHE A 250 -0.66 -11.76 -13.27
C PHE A 250 -0.11 -10.81 -12.20
N GLU A 251 -0.98 -10.00 -11.59
CA GLU A 251 -0.60 -8.89 -10.73
C GLU A 251 -1.26 -8.97 -9.36
N SER A 252 -0.45 -8.81 -8.30
CA SER A 252 -0.98 -8.50 -6.98
C SER A 252 -1.39 -7.03 -6.97
N ILE A 253 -2.70 -6.77 -7.04
CA ILE A 253 -3.24 -5.41 -6.94
C ILE A 253 -3.18 -4.97 -5.49
N ILE A 254 -2.31 -3.99 -5.20
CA ILE A 254 -2.17 -3.40 -3.87
C ILE A 254 -2.54 -1.92 -3.96
N TYR A 255 -3.65 -1.55 -3.33
CA TYR A 255 -4.04 -0.15 -3.19
C TYR A 255 -3.30 0.52 -2.03
N LYS A 256 -2.81 1.74 -2.24
CA LYS A 256 -2.22 2.59 -1.22
C LYS A 256 -2.93 3.95 -1.17
N PRO A 257 -3.55 4.32 -0.04
CA PRO A 257 -4.01 5.69 0.16
C PRO A 257 -2.86 6.66 -0.05
N THR A 258 -3.08 7.67 -0.88
CA THR A 258 -2.02 8.54 -1.40
C THR A 258 -2.39 10.00 -1.24
N ILE A 259 -1.41 10.82 -0.89
CA ILE A 259 -1.48 12.28 -0.88
C ILE A 259 -0.46 12.79 -1.90
N VAL A 260 -0.80 13.84 -2.65
CA VAL A 260 0.16 14.53 -3.52
C VAL A 260 0.52 15.87 -2.90
N LEU A 261 1.82 16.15 -2.78
CA LEU A 261 2.36 17.40 -2.28
C LEU A 261 3.13 18.12 -3.39
N ILE A 262 2.75 19.36 -3.65
CA ILE A 262 3.45 20.24 -4.60
C ILE A 262 4.38 21.12 -3.78
N ASN A 263 5.66 20.79 -3.79
CA ASN A 263 6.68 21.50 -3.02
C ASN A 263 7.28 22.66 -3.81
N LYS A 264 8.01 23.54 -3.09
CA LYS A 264 8.68 24.73 -3.64
C LYS A 264 7.74 25.78 -4.23
N ILE A 265 6.56 25.95 -3.62
CA ILE A 265 5.60 26.99 -4.06
C ILE A 265 6.15 28.41 -3.93
N ASP A 266 7.23 28.60 -3.16
CA ASP A 266 8.00 29.85 -3.15
C ASP A 266 8.59 30.23 -4.52
N LEU A 267 8.69 29.26 -5.44
CA LEU A 267 9.11 29.46 -6.83
C LEU A 267 7.93 29.51 -7.83
N ASP A 268 6.70 29.21 -7.38
CA ASP A 268 5.47 29.31 -8.17
C ASP A 268 4.49 30.27 -7.49
N SER A 269 4.78 31.56 -7.62
CA SER A 269 3.93 32.63 -7.06
C SER A 269 2.52 32.66 -7.65
N SER A 270 2.31 32.06 -8.82
CA SER A 270 1.03 32.06 -9.53
C SER A 270 0.08 30.93 -9.10
N GLY A 271 0.59 29.93 -8.37
CA GLY A 271 -0.12 28.69 -8.05
C GLY A 271 -0.49 27.87 -9.30
N TYR A 272 0.19 28.10 -10.42
CA TYR A 272 -0.06 27.41 -11.69
C TYR A 272 0.11 25.90 -11.53
N SER A 273 1.16 25.47 -10.84
CA SER A 273 1.47 24.05 -10.66
C SER A 273 0.39 23.33 -9.86
N HIS A 274 -0.25 24.00 -8.90
CA HIS A 274 -1.40 23.45 -8.18
C HIS A 274 -2.62 23.27 -9.08
N ARG A 275 -2.96 24.29 -9.88
CA ARG A 275 -4.10 24.20 -10.81
C ARG A 275 -3.86 23.10 -11.85
N LYS A 276 -2.68 23.08 -12.47
CA LYS A 276 -2.29 22.05 -13.43
C LYS A 276 -2.38 20.65 -12.82
N ALA A 277 -1.87 20.46 -11.61
CA ALA A 277 -1.96 19.19 -10.91
C ALA A 277 -3.41 18.71 -10.71
N ARG A 278 -4.35 19.63 -10.46
CA ARG A 278 -5.77 19.29 -10.31
C ARG A 278 -6.48 18.92 -11.61
N GLU A 279 -5.90 19.22 -12.77
CA GLU A 279 -6.50 18.85 -14.05
C GLU A 279 -6.32 17.36 -14.38
N PHE A 280 -5.22 16.73 -13.92
CA PHE A 280 -4.91 15.33 -14.26
C PHE A 280 -4.88 14.39 -13.04
N ILE A 281 -4.70 14.89 -11.81
CA ILE A 281 -4.73 14.04 -10.62
C ILE A 281 -6.19 13.70 -10.28
N PRO A 282 -6.52 12.41 -10.08
CA PRO A 282 -7.86 11.98 -9.69
C PRO A 282 -8.41 12.77 -8.50
N PRO A 283 -9.67 13.20 -8.53
CA PRO A 283 -10.24 14.10 -7.53
C PRO A 283 -10.29 13.48 -6.12
N GLU A 284 -10.28 12.15 -6.02
CA GLU A 284 -10.24 11.43 -4.74
C GLU A 284 -8.88 11.57 -4.03
N ILE A 285 -7.82 11.92 -4.75
CA ILE A 285 -6.48 12.09 -4.21
C ILE A 285 -6.32 13.53 -3.70
N PRO A 286 -6.03 13.74 -2.41
CA PRO A 286 -5.75 15.07 -1.90
C PRO A 286 -4.42 15.61 -2.45
N VAL A 287 -4.46 16.81 -3.01
CA VAL A 287 -3.30 17.59 -3.47
C VAL A 287 -3.18 18.83 -2.58
N THR A 288 -2.01 19.05 -2.01
CA THR A 288 -1.70 20.22 -1.18
C THR A 288 -0.38 20.85 -1.64
N SER A 289 -0.31 22.18 -1.57
CA SER A 289 0.88 22.95 -1.90
C SER A 289 1.66 23.31 -0.65
N ILE A 290 2.97 23.14 -0.67
CA ILE A 290 3.86 23.41 0.47
C ILE A 290 5.14 24.11 0.03
N SER A 291 5.80 24.79 0.97
CA SER A 291 7.21 25.11 0.86
C SER A 291 7.93 24.51 2.05
N ALA A 292 8.59 23.37 1.84
CA ALA A 292 9.41 22.75 2.87
C ALA A 292 10.54 23.69 3.36
N LEU A 293 11.08 24.52 2.47
CA LEU A 293 12.14 25.48 2.79
C LEU A 293 11.63 26.61 3.69
N LYS A 294 10.46 27.18 3.36
CA LYS A 294 9.85 28.29 4.11
C LYS A 294 8.94 27.82 5.25
N LYS A 295 8.77 26.50 5.42
CA LYS A 295 7.84 25.86 6.37
C LYS A 295 6.38 26.33 6.21
N ILE A 296 5.94 26.48 4.96
CA ILE A 296 4.57 26.91 4.62
C ILE A 296 3.74 25.68 4.27
N GLY A 297 2.54 25.56 4.84
CA GLY A 297 1.57 24.51 4.53
C GLY A 297 1.87 23.14 5.16
N LEU A 298 2.71 23.10 6.20
CA LEU A 298 3.14 21.87 6.86
C LEU A 298 2.21 21.46 8.02
N GLU A 299 1.52 22.44 8.61
CA GLU A 299 0.71 22.30 9.82
C GLU A 299 -0.44 21.28 9.68
N ASN A 300 -1.00 21.15 8.48
CA ASN A 300 -2.15 20.30 8.22
C ASN A 300 -1.78 18.89 7.70
N ILE A 301 -0.48 18.59 7.53
CA ILE A 301 -0.04 17.31 6.95
C ILE A 301 -0.45 16.12 7.82
N GLY A 302 -0.32 16.22 9.14
CA GLY A 302 -0.74 15.16 10.06
C GLY A 302 -2.25 14.87 9.96
N GLN A 303 -3.07 15.93 9.90
CA GLN A 303 -4.52 15.78 9.72
C GLN A 303 -4.86 15.16 8.36
N LEU A 304 -4.15 15.57 7.31
CA LEU A 304 -4.34 15.06 5.96
C LEU A 304 -4.00 13.57 5.86
N ILE A 305 -2.91 13.13 6.50
CA ILE A 305 -2.53 11.71 6.61
C ILE A 305 -3.60 10.93 7.38
N PHE A 306 -4.00 11.43 8.55
CA PHE A 306 -5.00 10.78 9.41
C PHE A 306 -6.33 10.54 8.67
N LYS A 307 -6.81 11.55 7.93
CA LYS A 307 -8.03 11.46 7.11
C LYS A 307 -7.85 10.53 5.92
N THR A 308 -6.75 10.64 5.17
CA THR A 308 -6.50 9.83 3.97
C THR A 308 -6.39 8.34 4.29
N LEU A 309 -5.82 7.99 5.44
CA LEU A 309 -5.72 6.61 5.91
C LEU A 309 -7.00 6.07 6.55
N ASP A 310 -8.03 6.91 6.68
CA ASP A 310 -9.31 6.61 7.33
C ASP A 310 -9.14 6.01 8.73
N LEU A 311 -8.30 6.69 9.54
CA LEU A 311 -7.96 6.24 10.90
C LEU A 311 -8.94 6.79 11.94
N VAL A 312 -9.04 6.07 13.05
CA VAL A 312 -9.73 6.46 14.28
C VAL A 312 -8.88 6.04 15.48
N ARG A 313 -8.97 6.79 16.56
CA ARG A 313 -8.27 6.55 17.83
C ARG A 313 -9.23 6.02 18.87
N ILE A 314 -8.88 4.91 19.49
CA ILE A 314 -9.68 4.25 20.51
C ILE A 314 -8.90 4.22 21.82
N TYR A 315 -9.46 4.81 22.88
CA TYR A 315 -8.83 4.80 24.19
C TYR A 315 -9.34 3.62 25.01
N THR A 316 -8.44 2.73 25.42
CA THR A 316 -8.81 1.59 26.24
C THR A 316 -8.96 2.01 27.70
N LYS A 317 -9.94 1.44 28.40
CA LYS A 317 -10.18 1.68 29.82
C LYS A 317 -10.37 0.36 30.57
N PRO A 318 -9.64 0.10 31.67
CA PRO A 318 -9.92 -1.04 32.54
C PRO A 318 -11.25 -0.84 33.31
N PRO A 319 -11.89 -1.92 33.79
CA PRO A 319 -13.13 -1.82 34.58
C PRO A 319 -13.01 -0.90 35.80
N ILE A 320 -11.83 -0.87 36.42
CA ILE A 320 -11.48 0.01 37.53
C ILE A 320 -10.22 0.77 37.12
N GLY A 321 -10.36 2.09 36.91
CA GLY A 321 -9.24 2.96 36.55
C GLY A 321 -9.59 4.03 35.54
N LYS A 322 -8.57 4.79 35.14
CA LYS A 322 -8.67 5.84 34.12
C LYS A 322 -8.42 5.26 32.71
N PRO A 323 -8.95 5.88 31.65
CA PRO A 323 -8.56 5.56 30.29
C PRO A 323 -7.05 5.66 30.07
N SER A 324 -6.51 4.84 29.17
CA SER A 324 -5.15 4.95 28.68
C SER A 324 -4.91 6.33 28.06
N VAL A 325 -3.74 6.90 28.31
CA VAL A 325 -3.30 8.15 27.66
C VAL A 325 -2.97 7.93 26.19
N LYS A 326 -2.43 6.74 25.86
CA LYS A 326 -2.10 6.37 24.48
C LYS A 326 -3.30 5.67 23.84
N PRO A 327 -3.81 6.16 22.70
CA PRO A 327 -4.87 5.49 21.99
C PRO A 327 -4.34 4.27 21.22
N LEU A 328 -5.23 3.33 20.95
CA LEU A 328 -5.07 2.36 19.88
C LEU A 328 -5.55 3.00 18.57
N VAL A 329 -4.69 3.07 17.56
CA VAL A 329 -5.07 3.59 16.25
C VAL A 329 -5.49 2.45 15.34
N VAL A 330 -6.71 2.55 14.81
CA VAL A 330 -7.33 1.52 13.97
C VAL A 330 -8.03 2.18 12.78
N LYS A 331 -8.47 1.39 11.79
CA LYS A 331 -9.25 1.91 10.66
C LYS A 331 -10.69 2.20 11.07
N ARG A 332 -11.33 3.17 10.41
CA ARG A 332 -12.77 3.40 10.58
C ARG A 332 -13.56 2.15 10.23
N GLY A 333 -14.67 1.95 10.92
CA GLY A 333 -15.47 0.73 10.81
C GLY A 333 -14.98 -0.42 11.70
N THR A 334 -13.87 -0.25 12.43
CA THR A 334 -13.42 -1.24 13.42
C THR A 334 -14.48 -1.42 14.50
N THR A 335 -14.77 -2.69 14.82
CA THR A 335 -15.73 -3.04 15.86
C THR A 335 -15.05 -3.26 17.21
N VAL A 336 -15.86 -3.25 18.28
CA VAL A 336 -15.39 -3.57 19.63
C VAL A 336 -14.64 -4.90 19.68
N ILE A 337 -15.13 -5.93 19.01
CA ILE A 337 -14.51 -7.26 19.04
C ILE A 337 -13.17 -7.27 18.31
N ASP A 338 -12.99 -6.44 17.29
CA ASP A 338 -11.71 -6.31 16.59
C ASP A 338 -10.69 -5.58 17.47
N VAL A 339 -11.10 -4.55 18.21
CA VAL A 339 -10.26 -3.93 19.24
C VAL A 339 -9.87 -4.93 20.32
N ALA A 340 -10.79 -5.80 20.76
CA ALA A 340 -10.49 -6.85 21.73
C ALA A 340 -9.36 -7.77 21.23
N LYS A 341 -9.43 -8.21 19.96
CA LYS A 341 -8.39 -9.06 19.32
C LYS A 341 -7.03 -8.38 19.30
N ILE A 342 -6.99 -7.07 19.01
CA ILE A 342 -5.73 -6.31 18.93
C ILE A 342 -5.08 -6.21 20.30
N ILE A 343 -5.88 -6.03 21.37
CA ILE A 343 -5.34 -5.88 22.73
C ILE A 343 -4.82 -7.21 23.27
N HIS A 344 -5.66 -8.25 23.31
CA HIS A 344 -5.27 -9.55 23.83
C HIS A 344 -6.24 -10.67 23.42
N LYS A 345 -5.71 -11.86 23.16
CA LYS A 345 -6.49 -13.05 22.77
C LYS A 345 -7.61 -13.37 23.77
N ASP A 346 -7.36 -13.26 25.07
CA ASP A 346 -8.35 -13.56 26.11
C ASP A 346 -9.56 -12.61 26.10
N LEU A 347 -9.35 -11.32 25.80
CA LEU A 347 -10.43 -10.33 25.73
C LEU A 347 -11.39 -10.65 24.57
N TYR A 348 -10.85 -11.17 23.48
CA TYR A 348 -11.60 -11.64 22.34
C TYR A 348 -12.39 -12.93 22.65
N GLU A 349 -11.70 -13.96 23.17
CA GLU A 349 -12.33 -15.28 23.39
C GLU A 349 -13.36 -15.27 24.51
N LYS A 350 -13.12 -14.50 25.58
CA LYS A 350 -14.02 -14.39 26.73
C LYS A 350 -14.90 -13.15 26.69
N PHE A 351 -15.13 -12.54 25.52
CA PHE A 351 -15.91 -11.32 25.42
C PHE A 351 -17.34 -11.47 26.01
N ALA A 352 -17.72 -10.63 26.98
CA ALA A 352 -19.09 -10.56 27.49
C ALA A 352 -19.87 -9.37 26.90
N TYR A 353 -19.32 -8.17 27.07
CA TYR A 353 -19.86 -6.91 26.55
C TYR A 353 -18.78 -5.83 26.65
N ALA A 354 -19.01 -4.67 26.02
CA ALA A 354 -18.21 -3.48 26.26
C ALA A 354 -19.06 -2.32 26.77
N ARG A 355 -18.42 -1.35 27.43
CA ARG A 355 -18.99 -0.04 27.72
C ARG A 355 -18.23 1.03 26.94
N ILE A 356 -18.99 1.96 26.37
CA ILE A 356 -18.44 2.99 25.48
C ILE A 356 -18.72 4.39 26.04
N TRP A 357 -17.73 5.26 25.98
CA TRP A 357 -17.89 6.70 26.20
C TRP A 357 -17.34 7.43 24.97
N GLY A 358 -18.21 8.13 24.24
CA GLY A 358 -17.82 8.83 23.02
C GLY A 358 -19.02 8.98 22.09
N SER A 359 -18.78 9.42 20.86
CA SER A 359 -19.84 9.78 19.91
C SER A 359 -20.57 8.57 19.34
N SER A 360 -19.97 7.37 19.36
CA SER A 360 -20.67 6.15 18.94
C SER A 360 -21.69 5.65 19.97
N ALA A 361 -21.68 6.19 21.19
CA ALA A 361 -22.59 5.83 22.27
C ALA A 361 -23.76 6.82 22.38
N LYS A 362 -24.96 6.32 22.65
CA LYS A 362 -26.15 7.13 22.94
C LYS A 362 -26.06 7.86 24.28
N TYR A 363 -25.33 7.28 25.24
CA TYR A 363 -25.07 7.87 26.54
C TYR A 363 -23.74 7.33 27.11
N PRO A 364 -23.07 8.10 28.00
CA PRO A 364 -21.81 7.69 28.61
C PRO A 364 -21.91 6.33 29.32
N GLY A 365 -21.02 5.39 28.95
CA GLY A 365 -20.99 4.05 29.53
C GLY A 365 -22.04 3.08 28.97
N GLN A 366 -22.63 3.39 27.81
CA GLN A 366 -23.58 2.51 27.14
C GLN A 366 -22.98 1.11 26.96
N ARG A 367 -23.74 0.09 27.39
CA ARG A 367 -23.39 -1.31 27.16
C ARG A 367 -23.69 -1.69 25.71
N VAL A 368 -22.69 -2.23 25.03
CA VAL A 368 -22.77 -2.63 23.62
C VAL A 368 -22.28 -4.07 23.41
N GLY A 369 -22.71 -4.64 22.28
CA GLY A 369 -22.28 -5.96 21.82
C GLY A 369 -20.94 -5.94 21.09
N PRO A 370 -20.46 -7.11 20.61
CA PRO A 370 -19.16 -7.26 19.98
C PRO A 370 -19.04 -6.51 18.64
N TYR A 371 -20.13 -6.42 17.87
CA TYR A 371 -20.16 -5.83 16.54
C TYR A 371 -20.51 -4.33 16.51
N HIS A 372 -20.51 -3.68 17.68
CA HIS A 372 -20.68 -2.23 17.74
C HIS A 372 -19.48 -1.55 17.07
N VAL A 373 -19.76 -0.65 16.12
CA VAL A 373 -18.75 0.10 15.38
C VAL A 373 -18.31 1.30 16.20
N LEU A 374 -17.00 1.47 16.35
CA LEU A 374 -16.39 2.54 17.12
C LEU A 374 -16.11 3.78 16.26
N GLU A 375 -16.08 4.95 16.91
CA GLU A 375 -15.75 6.25 16.33
C GLU A 375 -14.46 6.84 16.91
N ASP A 376 -13.92 7.88 16.25
CA ASP A 376 -12.69 8.54 16.71
C ASP A 376 -12.88 9.13 18.10
N ARG A 377 -11.91 8.85 18.97
CA ARG A 377 -11.85 9.23 20.38
C ARG A 377 -12.83 8.52 21.31
N ASP A 378 -13.45 7.42 20.87
CA ASP A 378 -14.20 6.57 21.78
C ASP A 378 -13.30 5.98 22.88
N ILE A 379 -13.82 5.92 24.10
CA ILE A 379 -13.24 5.19 25.22
C ILE A 379 -13.98 3.85 25.33
N VAL A 380 -13.23 2.75 25.37
CA VAL A 380 -13.77 1.38 25.37
C VAL A 380 -13.30 0.62 26.60
N GLU A 381 -14.25 0.14 27.39
CA GLU A 381 -14.03 -0.81 28.50
C GLU A 381 -14.59 -2.18 28.12
N ILE A 382 -13.71 -3.15 27.94
CA ILE A 382 -14.08 -4.53 27.57
C ILE A 382 -14.25 -5.36 28.85
N ASN A 383 -15.39 -6.03 28.98
CA ASN A 383 -15.70 -6.90 30.10
C ASN A 383 -15.73 -8.36 29.64
N MET A 384 -15.11 -9.24 30.43
CA MET A 384 -14.96 -10.66 30.13
C MET A 384 -16.03 -11.50 30.85
N ARG A 385 -16.38 -12.64 30.28
CA ARG A 385 -17.13 -13.70 30.95
C ARG A 385 -16.22 -14.34 31.99
N LYS A 386 -16.81 -14.71 33.12
CA LYS A 386 -16.11 -15.46 34.17
C LYS A 386 -15.68 -16.83 33.67
#